data_AF-A0A2T5LIS1-F1
#
_entry.id   AF-A0A2T5LIS1-F1
#
_cell.length_a   1.000
_cell.length_b   1.000
_cell.length_c   1.000
_cell.angle_alpha   90.00
_cell.angle_beta   90.00
_cell.angle_gamma   90.00
#
_symmetry.space_group_name_H-M   'P 1'
#
loop_
_entity.id
_entity.type
_entity.pdbx_description
1 polymer ?
#
loop_
_entity_poly.entity_id
_entity_poly.type
_entity_poly.pdbx_seq_one_letter_code
_entity_poly.pdbx_strand_id
1 'polypeptide(L)'
;MLSVEGAYDDHGHRASIALWFVILLPIVVACLAAFPQLMFKPQERMLQLTPEGWSSTIGSKSGSKPWKEIRGLAETPEGLLIVGDNGNAMVVPQRAFVDGSHRAAVVADVRSWFAASRVSG
;
A
#
# COMPACT_ATOMS: atom_id res chain seq x y z
N MET A 1 -40.40 -11.06 62.04
CA MET A 1 -40.01 -10.30 60.83
C MET A 1 -38.50 -10.18 60.87
N LEU A 2 -37.79 -11.14 60.29
CA LEU A 2 -36.32 -11.18 60.26
C LEU A 2 -35.88 -10.74 58.87
N SER A 3 -35.36 -9.52 58.76
CA SER A 3 -34.67 -9.04 57.56
C SER A 3 -33.26 -9.60 57.59
N VAL A 4 -32.95 -10.50 56.66
CA VAL A 4 -31.57 -10.90 56.35
C VAL A 4 -31.14 -9.99 55.20
N GLU A 5 -30.54 -8.85 55.52
CA GLU A 5 -29.79 -8.06 54.56
C GLU A 5 -28.44 -8.76 54.34
N GLY A 6 -28.37 -9.53 53.25
CA GLY A 6 -27.11 -10.05 52.76
C GLY A 6 -26.22 -8.89 52.32
N ALA A 7 -25.16 -8.64 53.07
CA ALA A 7 -24.05 -7.80 52.63
C ALA A 7 -23.44 -8.43 51.37
N TYR A 8 -23.88 -7.95 50.21
CA TYR A 8 -23.29 -8.30 48.93
C TYR A 8 -21.86 -7.75 48.89
N ASP A 9 -20.88 -8.64 48.87
CA ASP A 9 -19.45 -8.34 48.89
C ASP A 9 -19.02 -7.64 47.58
N ASP A 10 -19.21 -6.31 47.54
CA ASP A 10 -18.84 -5.42 46.43
C ASP A 10 -17.31 -5.33 46.23
N HIS A 11 -16.54 -5.57 47.30
CA HIS A 11 -15.08 -5.41 47.27
C HIS A 11 -14.39 -6.55 46.53
N GLY A 12 -14.84 -7.80 46.72
CA GLY A 12 -14.31 -8.95 45.99
C GLY A 12 -14.58 -8.87 44.48
N HIS A 13 -15.75 -8.36 44.09
CA HIS A 13 -16.14 -8.25 42.68
C HIS A 13 -15.31 -7.18 41.94
N ARG A 14 -15.08 -6.02 42.57
CA ARG A 14 -14.30 -4.92 41.98
C ARG A 14 -12.81 -5.25 41.86
N ALA A 15 -12.25 -5.96 42.85
CA ALA A 15 -10.88 -6.44 42.79
C ALA A 15 -10.69 -7.51 41.69
N SER A 16 -11.66 -8.40 41.51
CA SER A 16 -11.66 -9.39 40.42
C SER A 16 -11.72 -8.71 39.05
N ILE A 17 -12.61 -7.74 38.86
CA ILE A 17 -12.74 -6.99 37.61
C ILE A 17 -11.43 -6.24 37.29
N ALA A 18 -10.82 -5.57 38.27
CA ALA A 18 -9.56 -4.85 38.07
C ALA A 18 -8.42 -5.79 37.63
N LEU A 19 -8.32 -6.98 38.23
CA LEU A 19 -7.35 -7.99 37.84
C LEU A 19 -7.57 -8.47 36.39
N TRP A 20 -8.82 -8.70 36.00
CA TRP A 20 -9.18 -9.04 34.62
C TRP A 20 -8.78 -7.94 33.64
N PHE A 21 -9.00 -6.67 33.97
CA PHE A 21 -8.59 -5.55 33.13
C PHE A 21 -7.06 -5.48 32.94
N VAL A 22 -6.29 -5.66 34.01
CA VAL A 22 -4.82 -5.65 33.96
C VAL A 22 -4.27 -6.76 33.07
N ILE A 23 -4.97 -7.89 32.97
CA ILE A 23 -4.57 -9.03 32.12
C ILE A 23 -5.09 -8.88 30.69
N LEU A 24 -6.37 -8.53 30.50
CA LEU A 24 -6.99 -8.47 29.17
C LEU A 24 -6.48 -7.31 28.34
N LEU A 25 -6.26 -6.13 28.95
CA LEU A 25 -5.81 -4.94 28.23
C LEU A 25 -4.49 -5.16 27.47
N PRO A 26 -3.39 -5.66 28.07
CA PRO A 26 -2.16 -5.90 27.32
C PRO A 26 -2.31 -6.99 26.27
N ILE A 27 -3.16 -8.00 26.49
CA ILE A 27 -3.44 -9.03 25.48
C ILE A 27 -4.13 -8.40 24.26
N VAL A 28 -5.14 -7.58 24.47
CA VAL A 28 -5.84 -6.87 23.38
C VAL A 28 -4.87 -5.96 22.62
N VAL A 29 -4.04 -5.19 23.33
CA VAL A 29 -3.03 -4.33 22.71
C VAL A 29 -2.03 -5.15 21.90
N ALA A 30 -1.53 -6.26 22.44
CA ALA A 30 -0.62 -7.16 21.74
C ALA A 30 -1.27 -7.77 20.48
N CYS A 31 -2.53 -8.21 20.57
CA CYS A 31 -3.27 -8.73 19.42
C CYS A 31 -3.48 -7.67 18.34
N LEU A 32 -3.86 -6.45 18.72
CA LEU A 32 -4.04 -5.35 17.76
C LEU A 32 -2.73 -4.91 17.11
N ALA A 33 -1.60 -4.98 17.85
CA ALA A 33 -0.28 -4.68 17.30
C ALA A 33 0.24 -5.80 16.38
N ALA A 34 0.00 -7.06 16.74
CA ALA A 34 0.44 -8.22 15.96
C ALA A 34 -0.39 -8.41 14.69
N PHE A 35 -1.68 -8.09 14.71
CA PHE A 35 -2.59 -8.29 13.57
C PHE A 35 -2.09 -7.66 12.26
N PRO A 36 -1.72 -6.35 12.18
CA PRO A 36 -1.22 -5.76 10.95
C PRO A 36 0.13 -6.37 10.52
N GLN A 37 0.99 -6.77 11.46
CA GLN A 37 2.28 -7.39 11.16
C GLN A 37 2.10 -8.76 10.50
N LEU A 38 1.15 -9.56 10.99
CA LEU A 38 0.83 -10.88 10.43
C LEU A 38 0.07 -10.78 9.09
N MET A 39 -0.73 -9.74 8.91
CA MET A 39 -1.48 -9.50 7.68
C MET A 39 -0.64 -8.87 6.57
N PHE A 40 0.55 -8.35 6.88
CA PHE A 40 1.45 -7.73 5.91
C PHE A 40 2.12 -8.80 5.03
N LYS A 41 1.45 -9.20 3.95
CA LYS A 41 2.08 -10.00 2.88
C LYS A 41 2.79 -9.05 1.92
N PRO A 42 4.13 -9.12 1.77
CA PRO A 42 4.84 -8.38 0.73
C PRO A 42 4.31 -8.85 -0.64
N GLN A 43 3.40 -8.09 -1.23
CA GLN A 43 2.92 -8.38 -2.57
C GLN A 43 4.01 -7.94 -3.54
N GLU A 44 4.52 -8.87 -4.34
CA GLU A 44 5.41 -8.53 -5.44
C GLU A 44 4.68 -7.56 -6.37
N ARG A 45 5.32 -6.41 -6.62
CA ARG A 45 4.85 -5.44 -7.59
C ARG A 45 5.71 -5.58 -8.83
N MET A 46 5.11 -6.07 -9.91
CA MET A 46 5.75 -6.10 -11.21
C MET A 46 5.25 -4.93 -12.04
N LEU A 47 6.18 -4.27 -12.71
CA LEU A 47 5.91 -3.23 -13.70
C LEU A 47 6.62 -3.65 -14.98
N GLN A 48 5.88 -3.71 -16.07
CA GLN A 48 6.41 -3.93 -17.41
C GLN A 48 6.13 -2.68 -18.23
N LEU A 49 7.17 -2.20 -18.90
CA LEU A 49 7.13 -1.07 -19.81
C LEU A 49 7.48 -1.62 -21.18
N THR A 50 6.56 -1.52 -22.13
CA THR A 50 6.71 -2.04 -23.49
C THR A 50 6.42 -0.93 -24.50
N PRO A 51 6.74 -1.13 -25.79
CA PRO A 51 6.42 -0.15 -26.83
C PRO A 51 4.93 0.17 -26.98
N GLU A 52 4.03 -0.70 -26.53
CA GLU A 52 2.58 -0.53 -26.63
C GLU A 52 2.01 0.27 -25.44
N GLY A 53 2.63 0.16 -24.27
CA GLY A 53 2.15 0.79 -23.05
C GLY A 53 2.87 0.32 -21.80
N TRP A 54 2.20 0.45 -20.66
CA TRP A 54 2.65 -0.16 -19.41
C TRP A 54 1.62 -1.14 -18.89
N SER A 55 2.10 -2.16 -18.16
CA SER A 55 1.27 -3.05 -17.38
C SER A 55 1.89 -3.25 -15.99
N SER A 56 1.04 -3.33 -14.96
CA SER A 56 1.49 -3.56 -13.60
C SER A 56 0.61 -4.59 -12.91
N THR A 57 1.24 -5.41 -12.08
CA THR A 57 0.57 -6.42 -11.25
C THR A 57 0.98 -6.20 -9.79
N ILE A 58 0.00 -6.14 -8.90
CA ILE A 58 0.15 -6.01 -7.45
C ILE A 58 -0.72 -7.09 -6.81
N GLY A 59 -0.10 -8.22 -6.45
CA GLY A 59 -0.85 -9.39 -6.00
C GLY A 59 -1.83 -9.90 -7.05
N SER A 60 -3.11 -9.98 -6.70
CA SER A 60 -4.18 -10.41 -7.63
C SER A 60 -4.73 -9.28 -8.51
N LYS A 61 -4.28 -8.04 -8.33
CA LYS A 61 -4.74 -6.88 -9.11
C LYS A 61 -3.76 -6.62 -10.25
N SER A 62 -4.27 -6.44 -11.46
CA SER A 62 -3.51 -5.98 -12.61
C SER A 62 -4.12 -4.70 -13.19
N GLY A 63 -3.29 -3.91 -13.86
CA GLY A 63 -3.71 -2.74 -14.62
C GLY A 63 -2.77 -2.52 -15.79
N SER A 64 -3.29 -1.99 -16.88
CA SER A 64 -2.48 -1.62 -18.04
C SER A 64 -3.05 -0.37 -18.70
N LYS A 65 -2.18 0.38 -19.38
CA LYS A 65 -2.57 1.52 -20.20
C LYS A 65 -1.69 1.62 -21.43
N PRO A 66 -2.27 1.85 -22.63
CA PRO A 66 -1.50 2.16 -23.82
C PRO A 66 -0.92 3.57 -23.72
N TRP A 67 0.22 3.82 -24.39
CA TRP A 67 0.85 5.15 -24.40
C TRP A 67 -0.07 6.26 -24.94
N LYS A 68 -1.01 5.92 -25.82
CA LYS A 68 -2.01 6.84 -26.37
C LYS A 68 -2.92 7.47 -25.31
N GLU A 69 -3.17 6.77 -24.20
CA GLU A 69 -4.00 7.24 -23.07
C GLU A 69 -3.18 7.95 -21.99
N ILE A 70 -1.86 8.08 -22.19
CA ILE A 70 -0.97 8.79 -21.27
C ILE A 70 -0.94 10.26 -21.68
N ARG A 71 -1.26 11.15 -20.75
CA ARG A 71 -1.23 12.60 -20.95
C ARG A 71 0.19 13.15 -20.98
N GLY A 72 1.08 12.63 -20.13
CA GLY A 72 2.44 13.12 -20.05
C GLY A 72 3.35 12.30 -19.16
N LEU A 73 4.64 12.62 -19.24
CA LEU A 73 5.73 12.01 -18.48
C LEU A 73 6.48 13.12 -17.75
N ALA A 74 6.87 12.88 -16.50
CA ALA A 74 7.72 13.80 -15.76
C ALA A 74 8.80 13.03 -15.00
N GLU A 75 10.04 13.51 -15.10
CA GLU A 75 11.12 13.01 -14.25
C GLU A 75 11.19 13.82 -12.97
N THR A 76 11.39 13.13 -11.85
CA THR A 76 11.54 13.73 -10.53
C THR A 76 12.80 13.15 -9.87
N PRO A 77 13.30 13.77 -8.78
CA PRO A 77 14.34 13.17 -7.96
C PRO A 77 13.94 11.78 -7.44
N GLU A 78 12.65 11.57 -7.17
CA GLU A 78 12.09 10.34 -6.60
C GLU A 78 11.82 9.23 -7.64
N GLY A 79 11.93 9.54 -8.94
CA GLY A 79 11.72 8.58 -10.02
C GLY A 79 10.95 9.14 -11.23
N LEU A 80 10.27 8.26 -11.96
CA LEU A 80 9.51 8.61 -13.17
C LEU A 80 8.00 8.65 -12.87
N LEU A 81 7.36 9.75 -13.23
CA LEU A 81 5.91 9.95 -13.14
C LEU A 81 5.28 9.76 -14.52
N ILE A 82 4.27 8.92 -14.60
CA ILE A 82 3.49 8.63 -15.81
C ILE A 82 2.05 9.06 -15.54
N VAL A 83 1.58 10.11 -16.20
CA VAL A 83 0.27 10.74 -15.94
C VAL A 83 -0.71 10.34 -17.04
N GLY A 84 -1.82 9.71 -16.65
CA GLY A 84 -2.93 9.35 -17.54
C GLY A 84 -3.81 10.53 -17.92
N ASP A 85 -4.63 10.34 -18.95
CA ASP A 85 -5.67 11.27 -19.39
C ASP A 85 -6.76 11.53 -18.34
N ASN A 86 -7.10 10.51 -17.55
CA ASN A 86 -8.08 10.54 -16.47
C ASN A 86 -7.59 11.20 -15.18
N GLY A 87 -6.39 11.79 -15.18
CA GLY A 87 -5.79 12.44 -14.01
C GLY A 87 -5.14 11.49 -13.00
N ASN A 88 -5.23 10.17 -13.20
CA ASN A 88 -4.45 9.22 -12.39
C ASN A 88 -2.99 9.23 -12.83
N ALA A 89 -2.08 9.03 -11.88
CA ALA A 89 -0.66 8.96 -12.15
C ALA A 89 -0.04 7.69 -11.55
N MET A 90 0.87 7.09 -12.30
CA MET A 90 1.73 6.01 -11.85
C MET A 90 3.11 6.57 -11.51
N VAL A 91 3.58 6.29 -10.30
CA VAL A 91 4.94 6.64 -9.85
C VAL A 91 5.80 5.39 -9.94
N VAL A 92 6.85 5.46 -10.74
CA VAL A 92 7.93 4.47 -10.78
C VAL A 92 9.05 4.99 -9.88
N PRO A 93 9.17 4.47 -8.64
CA PRO A 93 10.12 5.02 -7.67
C PRO A 93 11.57 4.68 -8.03
N GLN A 94 12.52 5.45 -7.51
CA GLN A 94 13.96 5.25 -7.77
C GLN A 94 14.43 3.81 -7.49
N ARG A 95 13.88 3.16 -6.45
CA ARG A 95 14.19 1.76 -6.09
C ARG A 95 13.76 0.70 -7.11
N ALA A 96 12.94 1.08 -8.09
CA ALA A 96 12.54 0.17 -9.17
C ALA A 96 13.63 0.06 -10.26
N PHE A 97 14.60 0.98 -10.26
CA PHE A 97 15.75 0.93 -11.15
C PHE A 97 16.94 0.29 -10.43
N VAL A 98 17.72 -0.50 -11.16
CA VAL A 98 18.93 -1.14 -10.63
C VAL A 98 19.97 -0.09 -10.23
N ASP A 99 20.14 0.92 -11.08
CA ASP A 99 21.07 2.03 -10.90
C ASP A 99 20.65 3.23 -11.76
N GLY A 100 21.50 4.27 -11.80
CA GLY A 100 21.25 5.49 -12.56
C GLY A 100 21.32 5.31 -14.08
N SER A 101 22.16 4.40 -14.60
CA SER A 101 22.28 4.18 -16.04
C SER A 101 21.09 3.38 -16.58
N HIS A 102 20.62 2.39 -15.82
CA HIS A 102 19.39 1.66 -16.09
C HIS A 102 18.19 2.61 -16.07
N ARG A 103 18.11 3.53 -15.09
CA ARG A 103 17.08 4.57 -15.09
C ARG A 103 17.11 5.41 -16.37
N ALA A 104 18.29 5.90 -16.77
CA ALA A 104 18.43 6.74 -17.95
C ALA A 104 17.99 6.01 -19.23
N ALA A 105 18.37 4.74 -19.38
CA ALA A 105 17.98 3.89 -20.50
C ALA A 105 16.45 3.70 -20.55
N VAL A 106 15.83 3.30 -19.44
CA VAL A 106 14.37 3.11 -19.38
C VAL A 106 13.61 4.40 -19.66
N VAL A 107 14.07 5.53 -19.13
CA VAL A 107 13.43 6.82 -19.39
C VAL A 107 13.55 7.21 -20.87
N ALA A 108 14.70 6.97 -21.50
CA ALA A 108 14.89 7.22 -22.92
C ALA A 108 13.93 6.37 -23.78
N ASP A 109 13.83 5.07 -23.48
CA ASP A 109 12.94 4.15 -24.17
C ASP A 109 11.47 4.58 -24.02
N VAL A 110 11.01 4.83 -22.79
CA VAL A 110 9.64 5.28 -22.52
C VAL A 110 9.32 6.60 -23.22
N ARG A 111 10.26 7.55 -23.25
CA ARG A 111 10.08 8.81 -23.99
C ARG A 111 9.95 8.57 -25.49
N SER A 112 10.74 7.65 -26.04
CA SER A 112 10.68 7.31 -27.46
C SER A 112 9.34 6.67 -27.83
N TRP A 113 8.85 5.73 -27.04
CA TRP A 113 7.57 5.06 -27.26
C TRP A 113 6.40 6.03 -27.08
N PHE A 114 6.47 6.88 -26.06
CA PHE A 114 5.46 7.92 -25.85
C PHE A 114 5.41 8.89 -27.03
N ALA A 115 6.55 9.39 -27.50
CA ALA A 115 6.60 10.29 -28.66
C ALA A 115 6.06 9.61 -29.93
N ALA A 116 6.45 8.35 -30.19
CA ALA A 116 5.96 7.57 -31.32
C ALA A 116 4.43 7.42 -31.30
N SER A 117 3.85 7.18 -30.11
CA SER A 117 2.40 7.03 -29.96
C SER A 117 1.60 8.28 -30.32
N ARG A 118 2.24 9.47 -30.29
CA ARG A 118 1.63 10.76 -30.64
C ARG A 118 1.67 11.06 -32.14
N VAL A 119 2.59 10.45 -32.88
CA VAL A 119 2.70 10.64 -34.34
C VAL A 119 1.71 9.73 -35.08
N SER A 120 1.29 8.61 -34.46
CA SER A 120 0.38 7.62 -35.06
C SER A 120 -1.09 7.77 -34.63
N GLY A 121 -1.54 8.96 -34.27
CA GLY A 121 -2.92 9.28 -33.88
C GLY A 121 -3.40 10.55 -34.55
#